data_AF-A0A842HTD4-F1
#
_entry.id   AF-A0A842HTD4-F1
#
_cell.length_a   1.000
_cell.length_b   1.000
_cell.length_c   1.000
_cell.angle_alpha   90.00
_cell.angle_beta   90.00
_cell.angle_gamma   90.00
#
_symmetry.space_group_name_H-M   'P 1'
#
loop_
_entity.id
_entity.type
_entity.pdbx_description
1 polymer ?
#
loop_
_entity_poly.entity_id
_entity_poly.type
_entity_poly.pdbx_seq_one_letter_code
_entity_poly.pdbx_strand_id
1 'polypeptide(L)'
;MTTMLALAYPWIKAAHIIFVIFWMAGLFMLPRFFVYHQEAPEGSEEARRWIEREDKLATIIMNPSMLIVWVLGFTLVYLLDLWLQPWLIAKLAIVIGLSGYQGWLMGYRKKLARGERPLSSKKLRMINEIPGVAAAIIVILVVVKPFS
;
A
#
# COMPACT_ATOMS: atom_id res chain seq x y z
N MET A 1 -14.00 26.77 10.16
CA MET A 1 -12.78 26.07 10.62
C MET A 1 -12.15 26.90 11.73
N THR A 2 -11.96 26.36 12.94
CA THR A 2 -11.29 27.10 14.03
C THR A 2 -9.83 27.36 13.66
N THR A 3 -9.22 28.42 14.20
CA THR A 3 -7.83 28.82 13.90
C THR A 3 -6.83 27.67 14.10
N MET A 4 -7.06 26.84 15.12
CA MET A 4 -6.22 25.66 15.40
C MET A 4 -6.35 24.57 14.32
N LEU A 5 -7.55 24.32 13.80
CA LEU A 5 -7.76 23.34 12.74
C LEU A 5 -7.16 23.80 11.41
N ALA A 6 -7.19 25.10 11.13
CA ALA A 6 -6.56 25.68 9.95
C ALA A 6 -5.03 25.50 9.97
N LEU A 7 -4.41 25.64 11.15
CA LEU A 7 -2.98 25.39 11.34
C LEU A 7 -2.61 23.91 11.28
N ALA A 8 -3.48 23.02 11.77
CA ALA A 8 -3.24 21.57 11.78
C ALA A 8 -3.42 20.91 10.40
N TYR A 9 -4.34 21.41 9.58
CA TYR A 9 -4.64 20.84 8.26
C TYR A 9 -3.43 20.54 7.36
N PRO A 10 -2.49 21.49 7.09
CA PRO A 10 -1.34 21.21 6.24
C PRO A 10 -0.44 20.11 6.80
N TRP A 11 -0.31 20.01 8.13
CA TRP A 11 0.45 18.94 8.79
C TRP A 11 -0.23 17.58 8.67
N ILE A 12 -1.55 17.51 8.83
CA ILE A 12 -2.33 16.28 8.62
C ILE A 12 -2.19 15.81 7.18
N LYS A 13 -2.31 16.74 6.21
CA LYS A 13 -2.14 16.43 4.78
C LYS A 13 -0.72 15.94 4.47
N ALA A 14 0.30 16.61 5.00
CA ALA A 14 1.69 16.20 4.83
C ALA A 14 1.93 14.79 5.42
N ALA A 15 1.48 14.54 6.64
CA ALA A 15 1.58 13.24 7.28
C ALA A 15 0.88 12.15 6.44
N HIS A 16 -0.33 12.41 5.93
CA HIS A 16 -1.04 11.46 5.07
C HIS A 16 -0.21 11.11 3.84
N ILE A 17 0.35 12.10 3.15
CA ILE A 17 1.20 11.88 1.95
C ILE A 17 2.46 11.07 2.30
N ILE A 18 3.14 11.40 3.41
CA ILE A 18 4.33 10.66 3.86
C ILE A 18 4.01 9.17 4.07
N PHE A 19 2.92 8.87 4.78
CA PHE A 19 2.53 7.48 5.03
C PHE A 19 2.01 6.78 3.77
N VAL A 20 1.38 7.50 2.82
CA VAL A 20 1.07 6.95 1.49
C VAL A 20 2.37 6.54 0.77
N ILE A 21 3.42 7.36 0.81
CA ILE A 21 4.71 7.02 0.19
C ILE A 21 5.30 5.77 0.83
N PHE A 22 5.33 5.67 2.16
CA PHE A 22 5.83 4.48 2.86
C PHE A 22 5.03 3.23 2.52
N TRP A 23 3.71 3.36 2.47
CA TRP A 23 2.83 2.26 2.13
C TRP A 23 3.04 1.78 0.69
N MET A 24 3.07 2.72 -0.27
CA MET A 24 3.29 2.42 -1.68
C MET A 24 4.68 1.81 -1.91
N ALA A 25 5.72 2.32 -1.27
CA ALA A 25 7.07 1.74 -1.35
C ALA A 25 7.07 0.26 -0.92
N GLY A 26 6.38 -0.07 0.18
CA GLY A 26 6.20 -1.45 0.60
C GLY A 26 5.47 -2.32 -0.43
N LEU A 27 4.41 -1.80 -1.04
CA LEU A 27 3.64 -2.51 -2.08
C LEU A 27 4.45 -2.77 -3.35
N PHE A 28 5.40 -1.91 -3.72
CA PHE A 28 6.35 -2.15 -4.82
C PHE A 28 7.47 -3.12 -4.43
N MET A 29 7.96 -3.06 -3.19
CA MET A 29 9.08 -3.90 -2.77
C MET A 29 8.66 -5.37 -2.58
N LEU A 30 7.49 -5.61 -2.00
CA LEU A 30 7.10 -6.94 -1.55
C LEU A 30 6.94 -7.99 -2.67
N PRO A 31 6.27 -7.70 -3.82
CA PRO A 31 6.21 -8.65 -4.94
C PRO A 31 7.60 -8.98 -5.49
N ARG A 32 8.51 -8.00 -5.48
CA ARG A 32 9.90 -8.18 -5.92
C ARG A 32 10.68 -9.05 -4.93
N PHE A 33 10.45 -8.90 -3.63
CA PHE A 33 11.04 -9.78 -2.62
C PHE A 33 10.57 -11.22 -2.80
N PHE A 34 9.29 -11.43 -3.13
CA PHE A 34 8.77 -12.77 -3.42
C PHE A 34 9.46 -13.44 -4.61
N VAL A 35 9.82 -12.67 -5.66
CA VAL A 35 10.61 -13.20 -6.78
C VAL A 35 11.98 -13.69 -6.29
N TYR A 36 12.69 -12.88 -5.50
CA TYR A 36 13.99 -13.25 -4.97
C TYR A 36 13.93 -14.42 -4.00
N HIS A 37 12.91 -14.48 -3.16
CA HIS A 37 12.66 -15.60 -2.26
C HIS A 37 12.41 -16.90 -3.04
N GLN A 38 11.64 -16.84 -4.13
CA GLN A 38 11.41 -18.01 -4.98
C GLN A 38 12.65 -18.47 -5.77
N GLU A 39 13.54 -17.55 -6.10
CA GLU A 39 14.81 -17.86 -6.77
C GLU A 39 15.83 -18.48 -5.79
N ALA A 40 15.69 -18.21 -4.48
CA ALA A 40 16.52 -18.83 -3.45
C ALA A 40 16.25 -20.34 -3.32
N PRO A 41 17.28 -21.18 -3.15
CA PRO A 41 17.10 -22.61 -2.89
C PRO A 41 16.24 -22.86 -1.65
N GLU A 42 15.33 -23.83 -1.73
CA GLU A 42 14.46 -24.18 -0.60
C GLU A 42 15.28 -24.68 0.60
N GLY A 43 14.90 -24.26 1.81
CA GLY A 43 15.63 -24.59 3.04
C GLY A 43 16.97 -23.87 3.22
N SER A 44 17.41 -23.05 2.28
CA SER A 44 18.67 -22.30 2.40
C SER A 44 18.58 -21.16 3.44
N GLU A 45 19.74 -20.75 3.95
CA GLU A 45 19.86 -19.53 4.77
C GLU A 45 19.40 -18.27 4.02
N GLU A 46 19.46 -18.26 2.69
CA GLU A 46 18.92 -17.16 1.90
C GLU A 46 17.39 -17.12 1.96
N ALA A 47 16.70 -18.26 1.77
CA ALA A 47 15.26 -18.33 1.90
C ALA A 47 14.79 -17.90 3.31
N ARG A 48 15.51 -18.34 4.36
CA ARG A 48 15.22 -17.94 5.75
C ARG A 48 15.35 -16.43 5.95
N ARG A 49 16.36 -15.80 5.36
CA ARG A 49 16.54 -14.34 5.41
C ARG A 49 15.44 -13.60 4.64
N TRP A 50 14.92 -14.16 3.54
CA TRP A 50 13.80 -13.57 2.83
C TRP A 50 12.51 -13.59 3.65
N ILE A 51 12.21 -14.70 4.33
CA ILE A 51 11.07 -14.78 5.27
C ILE A 51 11.13 -13.64 6.30
N GLU A 52 12.30 -13.42 6.92
CA GLU A 52 12.49 -12.38 7.92
C GLU A 52 12.32 -10.96 7.34
N ARG A 53 12.90 -10.69 6.16
CA ARG A 53 12.79 -9.39 5.49
C ARG A 53 11.36 -9.06 5.09
N GLU A 54 10.65 -10.03 4.52
CA GLU A 54 9.25 -9.89 4.13
C GLU A 54 8.35 -9.66 5.36
N ASP A 55 8.62 -10.36 6.47
CA ASP A 55 7.88 -10.18 7.72
C ASP A 55 8.11 -8.80 8.32
N LYS A 56 9.37 -8.34 8.40
CA LYS A 56 9.70 -7.00 8.90
C LYS A 56 9.11 -5.91 8.02
N LEU A 57 9.20 -6.02 6.70
CA LEU A 57 8.59 -5.04 5.78
C LEU A 57 7.08 -4.97 6.01
N ALA A 58 6.42 -6.11 6.13
CA ALA A 58 4.98 -6.19 6.37
C ALA A 58 4.58 -5.58 7.72
N THR A 59 5.22 -6.00 8.81
CA THR A 59 4.81 -5.68 10.18
C THR A 59 5.27 -4.32 10.66
N ILE A 60 6.47 -3.88 10.26
CA ILE A 60 7.08 -2.63 10.73
C ILE A 60 6.72 -1.45 9.82
N ILE A 61 6.53 -1.68 8.52
CA ILE A 61 6.32 -0.59 7.56
C ILE A 61 4.89 -0.64 6.99
N MET A 62 4.51 -1.72 6.31
CA MET A 62 3.29 -1.73 5.50
C MET A 62 1.99 -1.69 6.33
N ASN A 63 1.89 -2.51 7.37
CA ASN A 63 0.70 -2.53 8.22
C ASN A 63 0.47 -1.21 8.98
N PRO A 64 1.47 -0.64 9.69
CA PRO A 64 1.27 0.63 10.38
C PRO A 64 1.05 1.80 9.40
N SER A 65 1.78 1.84 8.26
CA SER A 65 1.55 2.90 7.27
C SER A 65 0.14 2.84 6.68
N MET A 66 -0.37 1.66 6.31
CA MET A 66 -1.74 1.51 5.81
C MET A 66 -2.78 1.97 6.84
N LEU A 67 -2.62 1.61 8.12
CA LEU A 67 -3.51 2.05 9.20
C LEU A 67 -3.50 3.58 9.31
N ILE A 68 -2.33 4.19 9.33
CA ILE A 68 -2.19 5.65 9.46
C ILE A 68 -2.75 6.37 8.22
N VAL A 69 -2.54 5.82 7.01
CA VAL A 69 -3.14 6.35 5.77
C VAL A 69 -4.66 6.40 5.88
N TRP A 70 -5.30 5.33 6.35
CA TRP A 70 -6.75 5.29 6.53
C TRP A 70 -7.24 6.29 7.57
N VAL A 71 -6.60 6.35 8.74
CA VAL A 71 -6.97 7.30 9.81
C VAL A 71 -6.83 8.75 9.35
N LEU A 72 -5.69 9.11 8.76
CA LEU A 72 -5.45 10.47 8.27
C LEU A 72 -6.32 10.79 7.05
N GLY A 73 -6.57 9.81 6.19
CA GLY A 73 -7.45 9.94 5.02
C GLY A 73 -8.89 10.29 5.44
N PHE A 74 -9.47 9.53 6.37
CA PHE A 74 -10.81 9.84 6.89
C PHE A 74 -10.84 11.17 7.65
N THR A 75 -9.78 11.48 8.40
CA THR A 75 -9.65 12.80 9.05
C THR A 75 -9.72 13.93 8.01
N LEU A 76 -9.02 13.82 6.89
CA LEU A 76 -9.05 14.82 5.82
C LEU A 76 -10.42 14.92 5.14
N VAL A 77 -11.10 13.79 4.91
CA VAL A 77 -12.45 13.78 4.32
C VAL A 77 -13.44 14.48 5.24
N TYR A 78 -13.35 14.23 6.55
CA TYR A 78 -14.18 14.90 7.56
C TYR A 78 -13.91 16.40 7.63
N LEU A 79 -12.64 16.82 7.72
CA LEU A 79 -12.27 18.23 7.87
C LEU A 79 -12.64 19.09 6.65
N LEU A 80 -12.68 18.50 5.46
CA LEU A 80 -12.94 19.18 4.20
C LEU A 80 -14.34 18.92 3.63
N ASP A 81 -15.17 18.15 4.35
CA ASP A 81 -16.52 17.74 3.93
C ASP A 81 -16.59 17.13 2.51
N LEU A 82 -15.67 16.19 2.21
CA LEU A 82 -15.50 15.65 0.86
C LEU A 82 -16.32 14.37 0.58
N TRP A 83 -17.20 13.95 1.49
CA TRP A 83 -17.81 12.61 1.51
C TRP A 83 -18.47 12.16 0.20
N LEU A 84 -19.11 13.08 -0.53
CA LEU A 84 -19.87 12.78 -1.75
C LEU A 84 -19.15 13.18 -3.05
N GLN A 85 -17.89 13.57 -2.98
CA GLN A 85 -17.12 13.96 -4.15
C GLN A 85 -16.86 12.72 -5.04
N PRO A 86 -17.31 12.68 -6.31
CA PRO A 86 -17.21 11.47 -7.12
C PRO A 86 -15.77 10.98 -7.34
N TRP A 87 -14.82 11.90 -7.53
CA TRP A 87 -13.39 11.55 -7.61
C TRP A 87 -12.88 10.90 -6.32
N LEU A 88 -13.41 11.28 -5.15
CA LEU A 88 -13.03 10.69 -3.87
C LEU A 88 -13.59 9.28 -3.75
N ILE A 89 -14.85 9.07 -4.13
CA ILE A 89 -15.48 7.73 -4.13
C ILE A 89 -14.69 6.79 -5.05
N ALA A 90 -14.36 7.24 -6.26
CA ALA A 90 -13.52 6.49 -7.19
C ALA A 90 -12.14 6.19 -6.60
N LYS A 91 -11.49 7.17 -5.96
CA LYS A 91 -10.20 6.98 -5.29
C LYS A 91 -10.32 5.95 -4.16
N LEU A 92 -11.35 6.04 -3.33
CA LEU A 92 -11.57 5.12 -2.21
C LEU A 92 -11.77 3.69 -2.69
N ALA A 93 -12.51 3.46 -3.78
CA ALA A 93 -12.65 2.14 -4.38
C ALA A 93 -11.27 1.52 -4.74
N ILE A 94 -10.37 2.32 -5.31
CA ILE A 94 -9.01 1.86 -5.64
C ILE A 94 -8.18 1.61 -4.37
N VAL A 95 -8.25 2.48 -3.36
CA VAL A 95 -7.52 2.31 -2.09
C VAL A 95 -8.01 1.09 -1.30
N ILE A 96 -9.30 0.79 -1.34
CA ILE A 96 -9.87 -0.45 -0.81
C ILE A 96 -9.30 -1.66 -1.57
N GLY A 97 -9.27 -1.58 -2.91
CA GLY A 97 -8.63 -2.59 -3.75
C GLY A 97 -7.16 -2.83 -3.39
N LEU A 98 -6.38 -1.77 -3.19
CA LEU A 98 -4.99 -1.85 -2.74
C LEU A 98 -4.85 -2.45 -1.33
N SER A 99 -5.78 -2.15 -0.42
CA SER A 99 -5.81 -2.75 0.92
C SER A 99 -6.07 -4.25 0.85
N GLY A 100 -7.02 -4.68 0.00
CA GLY A 100 -7.27 -6.09 -0.29
C GLY A 100 -6.08 -6.77 -0.95
N TYR A 101 -5.41 -6.09 -1.88
CA TYR A 101 -4.19 -6.54 -2.52
C TYR A 101 -3.05 -6.75 -1.51
N GLN A 102 -2.84 -5.83 -0.56
CA GLN A 102 -1.90 -6.05 0.55
C GLN A 102 -2.27 -7.30 1.35
N GLY A 103 -3.55 -7.47 1.70
CA GLY A 103 -4.03 -8.66 2.41
C GLY A 103 -3.70 -9.95 1.66
N TRP A 104 -3.87 -9.96 0.34
CA TRP A 104 -3.49 -11.07 -0.52
C TRP A 104 -1.97 -11.32 -0.52
N LEU A 105 -1.14 -10.27 -0.61
CA LEU A 105 0.32 -10.38 -0.49
C LEU A 105 0.74 -10.95 0.86
N MET A 106 0.07 -10.56 1.95
CA MET A 106 0.32 -11.12 3.29
C MET A 106 0.02 -12.61 3.35
N GLY A 107 -1.05 -13.05 2.69
CA GLY A 107 -1.36 -14.47 2.51
C GLY A 107 -0.28 -15.19 1.71
N TYR A 108 0.20 -14.58 0.63
CA TYR A 108 1.26 -15.14 -0.22
C TYR A 108 2.58 -15.31 0.53
N ARG A 109 3.00 -14.29 1.29
CA ARG A 109 4.18 -14.32 2.16
C ARG A 109 4.16 -15.54 3.09
N LYS A 110 3.01 -15.80 3.72
CA LYS A 110 2.85 -16.96 4.62
C LYS A 110 2.97 -18.29 3.88
N LYS A 111 2.56 -18.37 2.61
CA LYS A 111 2.74 -19.56 1.76
C LYS A 111 4.22 -19.79 1.47
N LEU A 112 4.93 -18.75 1.02
CA LEU A 112 6.36 -18.83 0.77
C LEU A 112 7.15 -19.24 2.02
N ALA A 113 6.79 -18.71 3.18
CA ALA A 113 7.41 -19.08 4.46
C ALA A 113 7.22 -20.56 4.84
N ARG A 114 6.23 -21.25 4.26
CA ARG A 114 6.02 -22.70 4.41
C ARG A 114 6.65 -23.53 3.28
N GLY A 115 7.43 -22.91 2.39
CA GLY A 115 8.01 -23.56 1.21
C GLY A 115 7.06 -23.64 0.01
N GLU A 116 5.80 -23.21 0.15
CA GLU A 116 4.84 -23.24 -0.96
C GLU A 116 5.12 -22.12 -1.97
N ARG A 117 5.42 -22.48 -3.23
CA ARG A 117 5.71 -21.53 -4.32
C ARG A 117 4.68 -21.61 -5.46
N PRO A 118 3.40 -21.25 -5.23
CA PRO A 118 2.33 -21.55 -6.19
C PRO A 118 2.26 -20.60 -7.39
N LEU A 119 3.00 -19.48 -7.41
CA LEU A 119 3.06 -18.57 -8.56
C LEU A 119 4.43 -18.64 -9.25
N SER A 120 4.42 -18.52 -10.58
CA SER A 120 5.65 -18.35 -11.34
C SER A 120 6.24 -16.95 -11.15
N SER A 121 7.57 -16.84 -11.27
CA SER A 121 8.27 -15.55 -11.17
C SER A 121 7.78 -14.53 -12.20
N LYS A 122 7.36 -14.96 -13.40
CA LYS A 122 6.75 -14.08 -14.41
C LYS A 122 5.44 -13.45 -13.90
N LYS A 123 4.59 -14.24 -13.24
CA LYS A 123 3.30 -13.75 -12.71
C LYS A 123 3.52 -12.78 -11.54
N LEU A 124 4.49 -13.03 -10.67
CA LEU A 124 4.86 -12.10 -9.60
C LEU A 124 5.39 -10.76 -10.14
N ARG A 125 6.19 -10.78 -11.21
CA ARG A 125 6.65 -9.55 -11.87
C ARG A 125 5.49 -8.75 -12.48
N MET A 126 4.50 -9.40 -13.07
CA MET A 126 3.30 -8.70 -13.57
C MET A 126 2.49 -8.07 -12.43
N ILE A 127 2.37 -8.77 -11.31
CA ILE A 127 1.69 -8.28 -10.11
C ILE A 127 2.36 -7.03 -9.54
N ASN A 128 3.68 -6.89 -9.72
CA ASN A 128 4.45 -5.72 -9.30
C ASN A 128 4.01 -4.40 -9.97
N GLU A 129 3.31 -4.46 -11.11
CA GLU A 129 2.84 -3.26 -11.82
C GLU A 129 1.56 -2.68 -11.22
N ILE A 130 0.79 -3.48 -10.46
CA ILE A 130 -0.51 -3.09 -9.89
C ILE A 130 -0.41 -1.82 -9.03
N PRO A 131 0.54 -1.71 -8.06
CA PRO A 131 0.67 -0.50 -7.25
C PRO A 131 1.03 0.74 -8.08
N GLY A 132 1.80 0.58 -9.16
CA GLY A 132 2.20 1.67 -10.06
C GLY A 132 1.02 2.26 -10.82
N VAL A 133 0.24 1.39 -11.45
CA VAL A 133 -0.97 1.81 -12.16
C VAL A 133 -1.97 2.44 -11.20
N ALA A 134 -2.20 1.83 -10.03
CA ALA A 134 -3.11 2.37 -9.03
C ALA A 134 -2.67 3.75 -8.51
N ALA A 135 -1.37 3.94 -8.23
CA ALA A 135 -0.84 5.23 -7.82
C ALA A 135 -1.06 6.32 -8.88
N ALA A 136 -0.78 6.02 -10.15
CA ALA A 136 -0.99 6.98 -11.23
C ALA A 136 -2.46 7.44 -11.30
N ILE A 137 -3.40 6.48 -11.26
CA ILE A 137 -4.83 6.79 -11.29
C ILE A 137 -5.25 7.60 -10.04
N ILE A 138 -4.80 7.20 -8.85
CA ILE A 138 -5.09 7.93 -7.60
C ILE A 138 -4.60 9.38 -7.66
N VAL A 139 -3.39 9.60 -8.19
CA VAL A 139 -2.81 10.95 -8.34
C VAL A 139 -3.66 11.78 -9.31
N ILE A 140 -4.06 11.22 -10.45
CA ILE A 140 -4.94 11.91 -11.40
C ILE A 140 -6.26 12.28 -10.73
N LEU A 141 -6.90 11.35 -10.01
CA LEU A 141 -8.17 11.60 -9.31
C LEU A 141 -8.08 12.74 -8.29
N VAL A 142 -6.99 12.82 -7.52
CA VAL A 142 -6.85 13.83 -6.46
C VAL A 142 -6.37 15.20 -6.98
N VAL A 143 -5.62 15.23 -8.07
CA VAL A 143 -5.07 16.47 -8.66
C VAL A 143 -6.06 17.08 -9.64
N VAL A 144 -6.54 16.29 -10.60
CA VAL A 144 -7.47 16.76 -11.65
C VAL A 144 -8.88 16.88 -11.10
N LYS A 145 -9.26 16.04 -10.12
CA LYS A 145 -10.61 15.97 -9.55
C LYS A 145 -11.68 15.91 -10.64
N PRO A 146 -11.64 14.90 -11.52
CA PRO A 146 -12.67 14.76 -12.53
C PRO A 146 -14.04 14.61 -11.86
N PHE A 147 -15.09 15.11 -12.49
CA PHE A 147 -16.47 15.01 -11.98
C PHE A 147 -16.75 15.83 -10.70
N SER A 148 -15.87 16.79 -10.38
CA SER A 148 -16.13 17.85 -9.39
C SER A 148 -16.93 19.00 -9.97
#